data_AF-A0A2D8LZT6-F1
#
_entry.id   AF-A0A2D8LZT6-F1
#
_cell.length_a   1.000
_cell.length_b   1.000
_cell.length_c   1.000
_cell.angle_alpha   90.00
_cell.angle_beta   90.00
_cell.angle_gamma   90.00
#
_symmetry.space_group_name_H-M   'P 1'
#
loop_
_entity.id
_entity.type
_entity.pdbx_description
1 polymer ?
#
loop_
_entity_poly.entity_id
_entity_poly.type
_entity_poly.pdbx_seq_one_letter_code
_entity_poly.pdbx_strand_id
1 'polypeptide(L)'
;GRPWRGYAHLPDYKQVLLAAFCLKAARKRTESDQMLGDIAECWDGSKGLKITRKLLSRARSTLSNRELCGKTFAECNQHAFENTALMRALLYAREEGGVLSPSQFVWLRGHDRTLWYPLNNLGRQTYHPESLGATAHFRKEKLTQRPILRPKVQGAVESITKYMASEKARPVPSLDYSASKTTRGIKKLKSGKAPKTIGLAKGK
;
A
#
# COMPACT_ATOMS: atom_id res chain seq x y z
N GLY A 1 0.78 -0.79 -9.20
CA GLY A 1 -0.64 -0.90 -9.58
C GLY A 1 -0.78 -0.60 -11.06
N ARG A 2 -1.97 -0.82 -11.63
CA ARG A 2 -2.27 -0.37 -13.00
C ARG A 2 -2.39 1.17 -13.04
N PRO A 3 -2.26 1.81 -14.21
CA PRO A 3 -2.49 3.26 -14.34
C PRO A 3 -3.91 3.65 -13.94
N TRP A 4 -4.04 4.77 -13.24
CA TRP A 4 -5.33 5.37 -12.92
C TRP A 4 -5.96 5.94 -14.18
N ARG A 5 -7.21 5.54 -14.47
CA ARG A 5 -7.98 6.02 -15.63
C ARG A 5 -9.39 6.48 -15.22
N GLY A 6 -9.59 6.76 -13.94
CA GLY A 6 -10.91 7.03 -13.36
C GLY A 6 -11.61 5.79 -12.81
N TYR A 7 -12.66 6.03 -12.02
CA TYR A 7 -13.31 4.99 -11.21
C TYR A 7 -13.96 3.88 -12.05
N ALA A 8 -14.45 4.18 -13.26
CA ALA A 8 -15.15 3.20 -14.10
C ALA A 8 -14.24 2.06 -14.58
N HIS A 9 -12.93 2.29 -14.64
CA HIS A 9 -11.93 1.29 -15.06
C HIS A 9 -11.37 0.47 -13.91
N LEU A 10 -11.75 0.79 -12.67
CA LEU A 10 -11.33 0.02 -11.50
C LEU A 10 -12.03 -1.34 -11.47
N PRO A 11 -11.35 -2.39 -10.95
CA PRO A 11 -12.02 -3.60 -10.50
C PRO A 11 -13.18 -3.29 -9.54
N ASP A 12 -14.22 -4.12 -9.57
CA ASP A 12 -15.47 -3.89 -8.83
C ASP A 12 -15.25 -3.61 -7.33
N TYR A 13 -14.38 -4.37 -6.66
CA TYR A 13 -14.09 -4.15 -5.24
C TYR A 13 -13.40 -2.81 -4.96
N LYS A 14 -12.56 -2.34 -5.89
CA LYS A 14 -11.92 -1.01 -5.78
C LYS A 14 -12.94 0.10 -6.00
N GLN A 15 -13.94 -0.11 -6.86
CA GLN A 15 -15.07 0.83 -7.02
C GLN A 15 -15.86 0.94 -5.72
N VAL A 16 -16.20 -0.18 -5.08
CA VAL A 16 -16.93 -0.17 -3.80
C VAL A 16 -16.11 0.51 -2.70
N LEU A 17 -14.81 0.21 -2.57
CA LEU A 17 -13.94 0.88 -1.61
C LEU A 17 -13.87 2.40 -1.86
N LEU A 18 -13.69 2.81 -3.12
CA LEU A 18 -13.65 4.23 -3.48
C LEU A 18 -14.98 4.93 -3.16
N ALA A 19 -16.12 4.28 -3.44
CA ALA A 19 -17.44 4.81 -3.12
C ALA A 19 -17.59 5.03 -1.61
N ALA A 20 -17.19 4.06 -0.79
CA ALA A 20 -17.18 4.20 0.67
C ALA A 20 -16.28 5.37 1.13
N PHE A 21 -15.09 5.53 0.54
CA PHE A 21 -14.20 6.65 0.86
C PHE A 21 -14.82 8.00 0.49
N CYS A 22 -15.52 8.09 -0.65
CA CYS A 22 -16.24 9.29 -1.04
C CYS A 22 -17.38 9.63 -0.07
N LEU A 23 -18.16 8.63 0.36
CA LEU A 23 -19.21 8.79 1.37
C LEU A 23 -18.63 9.30 2.69
N LYS A 24 -17.51 8.73 3.14
CA LYS A 24 -16.82 9.18 4.36
C LYS A 24 -16.37 10.63 4.23
N ALA A 25 -15.72 11.00 3.12
CA ALA A 25 -15.29 12.36 2.86
C ALA A 25 -16.45 13.37 2.84
N ALA A 26 -17.61 12.95 2.30
CA ALA A 26 -18.85 13.73 2.32
C ALA A 26 -19.59 13.71 3.68
N ARG A 27 -18.94 13.22 4.74
CA ARG A 27 -19.48 13.08 6.11
C ARG A 27 -20.71 12.19 6.24
N LYS A 28 -21.01 11.37 5.24
CA LYS A 28 -22.08 10.36 5.25
C LYS A 28 -21.58 9.06 5.89
N ARG A 29 -21.29 9.15 7.20
CA ARG A 29 -20.57 8.10 7.95
C ARG A 29 -21.31 6.76 7.94
N THR A 30 -22.61 6.77 8.28
CA THR A 30 -23.44 5.57 8.34
C THR A 30 -23.48 4.83 7.00
N GLU A 31 -23.63 5.56 5.90
CA GLU A 31 -23.67 4.99 4.54
C GLU A 31 -22.31 4.41 4.14
N SER A 32 -21.22 5.09 4.48
CA SER A 32 -19.85 4.58 4.30
C SER A 32 -19.63 3.29 5.07
N ASP A 33 -19.99 3.26 6.35
CA ASP A 33 -19.74 2.12 7.23
C ASP A 33 -20.60 0.92 6.83
N GLN A 34 -21.85 1.15 6.41
CA GLN A 34 -22.70 0.11 5.85
C GLN A 34 -22.12 -0.45 4.54
N MET A 35 -21.61 0.41 3.64
CA MET A 35 -21.00 -0.06 2.40
C MET A 35 -19.73 -0.90 2.65
N LEU A 36 -18.93 -0.54 3.65
CA LEU A 36 -17.74 -1.30 4.07
C LEU A 36 -18.13 -2.63 4.73
N GLY A 37 -19.22 -2.66 5.50
CA GLY A 37 -19.79 -3.88 6.07
C GLY A 37 -20.28 -4.83 4.98
N ASP A 38 -21.10 -4.34 4.06
CA ASP A 38 -21.69 -5.15 2.99
C ASP A 38 -20.63 -5.81 2.08
N ILE A 39 -19.51 -5.14 1.80
CA ILE A 39 -18.41 -5.76 1.05
C ILE A 39 -17.62 -6.78 1.88
N ALA A 40 -17.52 -6.57 3.20
CA ALA A 40 -16.87 -7.53 4.08
C ALA A 40 -17.68 -8.84 4.17
N GLU A 41 -19.01 -8.75 4.20
CA GLU A 41 -19.91 -9.91 4.15
C GLU A 41 -19.83 -10.68 2.81
N CYS A 42 -19.43 -10.01 1.74
CA CYS A 42 -19.24 -10.64 0.42
C CYS A 42 -17.96 -11.51 0.34
N TRP A 43 -17.11 -11.52 1.38
CA TRP A 43 -15.85 -12.26 1.37
C TRP A 43 -15.95 -13.59 2.11
N ASP A 44 -15.47 -14.65 1.46
CA ASP A 44 -15.32 -15.98 2.06
C ASP A 44 -13.86 -16.44 1.95
N GLY A 45 -13.34 -17.05 3.02
CA GLY A 45 -11.93 -17.49 3.07
C GLY A 45 -11.58 -18.59 2.06
N SER A 46 -12.56 -19.39 1.64
CA SER A 46 -12.38 -20.49 0.69
C SER A 46 -12.76 -20.11 -0.75
N LYS A 47 -13.84 -19.33 -0.92
CA LYS A 47 -14.43 -18.97 -2.22
C LYS A 47 -13.99 -17.59 -2.72
N GLY A 48 -13.28 -16.82 -1.90
CA GLY A 48 -12.84 -15.47 -2.21
C GLY A 48 -13.98 -14.44 -2.14
N LEU A 49 -13.75 -13.28 -2.77
CA LEU A 49 -14.69 -12.16 -2.78
C LEU A 49 -15.73 -12.32 -3.90
N LYS A 50 -17.02 -12.30 -3.55
CA LYS A 50 -18.14 -12.32 -4.50
C LYS A 50 -19.10 -11.17 -4.24
N ILE A 51 -18.89 -10.06 -4.95
CA ILE A 51 -19.69 -8.84 -4.80
C ILE A 51 -21.08 -9.03 -5.41
N THR A 52 -22.13 -8.67 -4.65
CA THR A 52 -23.50 -8.69 -5.16
C THR A 52 -23.74 -7.57 -6.17
N ARG A 53 -24.59 -7.82 -7.18
CA ARG A 53 -24.96 -6.80 -8.18
C ARG A 53 -25.58 -5.56 -7.54
N LYS A 54 -26.35 -5.75 -6.45
CA LYS A 54 -26.98 -4.66 -5.69
C LYS A 54 -25.93 -3.74 -5.05
N LEU A 55 -24.92 -4.31 -4.40
CA LEU A 55 -23.82 -3.55 -3.80
C LEU A 55 -23.04 -2.76 -4.85
N LEU A 56 -22.70 -3.41 -5.96
CA LEU A 56 -21.96 -2.78 -7.06
C LEU A 56 -22.77 -1.64 -7.71
N SER A 57 -24.07 -1.84 -7.93
CA SER A 57 -24.95 -0.80 -8.47
C SER A 57 -25.02 0.42 -7.53
N ARG A 58 -25.19 0.20 -6.22
CA ARG A 58 -25.19 1.27 -5.22
C ARG A 58 -23.87 2.03 -5.17
N ALA A 59 -22.73 1.31 -5.24
CA ALA A 59 -21.41 1.93 -5.31
C ALA A 59 -21.25 2.80 -6.57
N ARG A 60 -21.66 2.31 -7.74
CA ARG A 60 -21.59 3.06 -9.00
C ARG A 60 -22.51 4.29 -9.00
N SER A 61 -23.72 4.17 -8.43
CA SER A 61 -24.64 5.30 -8.23
C SER A 61 -24.06 6.37 -7.31
N THR A 62 -23.32 5.95 -6.28
CA THR A 62 -22.58 6.89 -5.40
C THR A 62 -21.47 7.60 -6.18
N LEU A 63 -20.68 6.84 -6.96
CA LEU A 63 -19.54 7.38 -7.74
C LEU A 63 -19.97 8.30 -8.88
N SER A 64 -21.18 8.13 -9.43
CA SER A 64 -21.71 9.05 -10.45
C SER A 64 -22.16 10.39 -9.89
N ASN A 65 -22.38 10.50 -8.57
CA ASN A 65 -22.73 11.76 -7.93
C ASN A 65 -21.50 12.68 -7.81
N ARG A 66 -21.44 13.70 -8.68
CA ARG A 66 -20.32 14.64 -8.77
C ARG A 66 -20.23 15.59 -7.57
N GLU A 67 -21.34 15.97 -6.96
CA GLU A 67 -21.31 16.85 -5.78
C GLU A 67 -20.68 16.13 -4.59
N LEU A 68 -20.98 14.83 -4.46
CA LEU A 68 -20.46 13.98 -3.40
C LEU A 68 -19.00 13.60 -3.63
N CYS A 69 -18.66 13.13 -4.84
CA CYS A 69 -17.36 12.56 -5.14
C CYS A 69 -16.35 13.55 -5.74
N GLY A 70 -16.80 14.74 -6.17
CA GLY A 70 -16.00 15.66 -7.00
C GLY A 70 -14.68 16.07 -6.37
N LYS A 71 -14.70 16.44 -5.08
CA LYS A 71 -13.47 16.80 -4.34
C LYS A 71 -12.53 15.60 -4.18
N THR A 72 -13.07 14.44 -3.81
CA THR A 72 -12.27 13.20 -3.69
C THR A 72 -11.65 12.81 -5.03
N PHE A 73 -12.37 12.95 -6.15
CA PHE A 73 -11.84 12.68 -7.48
C PHE A 73 -10.79 13.69 -7.91
N ALA A 74 -10.93 14.98 -7.57
CA ALA A 74 -9.91 15.99 -7.82
C ALA A 74 -8.57 15.58 -7.18
N GLU A 75 -8.62 15.10 -5.93
CA GLU A 75 -7.47 14.57 -5.23
C GLU A 75 -6.93 13.28 -5.88
N CYS A 76 -7.80 12.32 -6.22
CA CYS A 76 -7.39 11.08 -6.88
C CYS A 76 -6.70 11.32 -8.23
N ASN A 77 -7.15 12.31 -8.99
CA ASN A 77 -6.60 12.64 -10.31
C ASN A 77 -5.19 13.25 -10.24
N GLN A 78 -4.72 13.64 -9.06
CA GLN A 78 -3.31 14.00 -8.84
C GLN A 78 -2.38 12.77 -8.75
N HIS A 79 -2.91 11.56 -8.90
CA HIS A 79 -2.16 10.32 -8.79
C HIS A 79 -2.26 9.48 -10.08
N ALA A 80 -1.13 8.93 -10.51
CA ALA A 80 -1.00 8.23 -11.78
C ALA A 80 -1.39 6.75 -11.72
N PHE A 81 -1.45 6.13 -10.54
CA PHE A 81 -1.70 4.69 -10.38
C PHE A 81 -2.92 4.42 -9.51
N GLU A 82 -3.64 3.33 -9.78
CA GLU A 82 -4.83 2.95 -9.00
C GLU A 82 -4.57 2.87 -7.49
N ASN A 83 -3.44 2.27 -7.10
CA ASN A 83 -3.12 2.11 -5.69
C ASN A 83 -2.82 3.46 -5.03
N THR A 84 -2.11 4.38 -5.72
CA THR A 84 -1.80 5.70 -5.16
C THR A 84 -3.03 6.62 -5.15
N ALA A 85 -3.91 6.51 -6.15
CA ALA A 85 -5.21 7.18 -6.16
C ALA A 85 -6.12 6.71 -5.02
N LEU A 86 -6.24 5.40 -4.77
CA LEU A 86 -6.98 4.88 -3.62
C LEU A 86 -6.35 5.24 -2.28
N MET A 87 -5.02 5.30 -2.22
CA MET A 87 -4.34 5.82 -1.03
C MET A 87 -4.71 7.28 -0.77
N ARG A 88 -4.79 8.11 -1.82
CA ARG A 88 -5.22 9.50 -1.68
C ARG A 88 -6.68 9.61 -1.27
N ALA A 89 -7.56 8.82 -1.88
CA ALA A 89 -8.98 8.76 -1.51
C ALA A 89 -9.17 8.43 -0.03
N LEU A 90 -8.47 7.39 0.48
CA LEU A 90 -8.52 7.02 1.88
C LEU A 90 -7.96 8.13 2.79
N LEU A 91 -6.86 8.76 2.38
CA LEU A 91 -6.29 9.88 3.13
C LEU A 91 -7.26 11.06 3.20
N TYR A 92 -7.86 11.45 2.08
CA TYR A 92 -8.83 12.55 2.00
C TYR A 92 -10.09 12.25 2.83
N ALA A 93 -10.58 11.01 2.75
CA ALA A 93 -11.68 10.54 3.60
C ALA A 93 -11.37 10.67 5.10
N ARG A 94 -10.11 10.49 5.51
CA ARG A 94 -9.67 10.69 6.90
C ARG A 94 -9.54 12.16 7.29
N GLU A 95 -9.08 13.00 6.36
CA GLU A 95 -8.95 14.44 6.53
C GLU A 95 -10.33 15.10 6.74
N GLU A 96 -11.33 14.75 5.92
CA GLU A 96 -12.67 15.39 5.95
C GLU A 96 -13.71 14.66 6.83
N GLY A 97 -13.69 13.33 6.81
CA GLY A 97 -14.74 12.47 7.37
C GLY A 97 -14.45 11.94 8.78
N GLY A 98 -13.20 12.06 9.23
CA GLY A 98 -12.70 11.53 10.49
C GLY A 98 -12.18 10.10 10.38
N VAL A 99 -12.25 9.33 11.45
CA VAL A 99 -11.58 8.02 11.54
C VAL A 99 -12.14 7.02 10.51
N LEU A 100 -11.24 6.50 9.66
CA LEU A 100 -11.48 5.36 8.77
C LEU A 100 -10.34 4.35 8.95
N SER A 101 -10.60 3.33 9.76
CA SER A 101 -9.60 2.33 10.14
C SER A 101 -9.41 1.28 9.03
N PRO A 102 -8.17 0.84 8.75
CA PRO A 102 -7.94 -0.31 7.87
C PRO A 102 -8.63 -1.60 8.35
N SER A 103 -9.01 -1.68 9.63
CA SER A 103 -9.77 -2.82 10.17
C SER A 103 -11.15 -3.00 9.52
N GLN A 104 -11.71 -1.97 8.88
CA GLN A 104 -13.01 -2.08 8.21
C GLN A 104 -12.94 -2.83 6.86
N PHE A 105 -11.74 -3.15 6.37
CA PHE A 105 -11.54 -3.87 5.11
C PHE A 105 -10.43 -4.93 5.21
N VAL A 106 -10.37 -5.67 6.34
CA VAL A 106 -9.35 -6.72 6.59
C VAL A 106 -9.38 -7.82 5.53
N TRP A 107 -10.56 -8.15 4.98
CA TRP A 107 -10.74 -9.10 3.87
C TRP A 107 -9.83 -8.78 2.67
N LEU A 108 -9.48 -7.51 2.47
CA LEU A 108 -8.61 -7.07 1.40
C LEU A 108 -7.22 -7.69 1.49
N ARG A 109 -6.72 -8.03 2.69
CA ARG A 109 -5.43 -8.73 2.86
C ARG A 109 -5.41 -10.09 2.14
N GLY A 110 -6.53 -10.82 2.19
CA GLY A 110 -6.69 -12.11 1.52
C GLY A 110 -6.99 -11.99 0.03
N HIS A 111 -7.52 -10.84 -0.41
CA HIS A 111 -7.92 -10.62 -1.80
C HIS A 111 -6.87 -9.88 -2.65
N ASP A 112 -6.42 -8.70 -2.21
CA ASP A 112 -5.36 -7.92 -2.86
C ASP A 112 -4.36 -7.40 -1.82
N ARG A 113 -3.33 -8.21 -1.60
CA ARG A 113 -2.20 -7.89 -0.73
C ARG A 113 -1.42 -6.66 -1.19
N THR A 114 -1.36 -6.41 -2.49
CA THR A 114 -0.62 -5.27 -3.08
C THR A 114 -1.30 -3.93 -2.80
N LEU A 115 -2.62 -3.92 -2.60
CA LEU A 115 -3.38 -2.74 -2.18
C LEU A 115 -3.51 -2.65 -0.66
N TRP A 116 -3.66 -3.77 0.04
CA TRP A 116 -3.81 -3.81 1.50
C TRP A 116 -2.67 -3.10 2.24
N TYR A 117 -1.41 -3.46 1.97
CA TYR A 117 -0.29 -2.89 2.72
C TYR A 117 -0.09 -1.39 2.48
N PRO A 118 -0.18 -0.85 1.25
CA PRO A 118 -0.16 0.59 1.05
C PRO A 118 -1.28 1.33 1.80
N LEU A 119 -2.53 0.83 1.77
CA LEU A 119 -3.64 1.45 2.50
C LEU A 119 -3.45 1.37 4.03
N ASN A 120 -2.97 0.23 4.53
CA ASN A 120 -2.71 0.04 5.96
C ASN A 120 -1.55 0.92 6.47
N ASN A 121 -0.59 1.23 5.61
CA ASN A 121 0.57 2.05 5.95
C ASN A 121 0.33 3.55 5.91
N LEU A 122 -0.82 4.01 5.42
CA LEU A 122 -1.18 5.43 5.48
C LEU A 122 -1.30 5.90 6.92
N GLY A 123 -0.51 6.92 7.26
CA GLY A 123 -0.39 7.47 8.62
C GLY A 123 0.78 6.91 9.42
N ARG A 124 1.50 5.89 8.91
CA ARG A 124 2.69 5.33 9.57
C ARG A 124 3.96 6.02 9.09
N GLN A 125 4.98 6.03 9.96
CA GLN A 125 6.34 6.48 9.63
C GLN A 125 7.25 5.34 9.16
N THR A 126 6.94 4.10 9.56
CA THR A 126 7.64 2.88 9.15
C THR A 126 6.71 2.02 8.30
N TYR A 127 7.24 1.49 7.20
CA TYR A 127 6.45 0.80 6.19
C TYR A 127 6.79 -0.66 6.05
N HIS A 128 5.78 -1.44 5.72
CA HIS A 128 5.94 -2.82 5.26
C HIS A 128 6.72 -2.84 3.94
N PRO A 129 7.73 -3.73 3.78
CA PRO A 129 8.55 -3.80 2.57
C PRO A 129 7.74 -3.89 1.26
N GLU A 130 6.66 -4.67 1.27
CA GLU A 130 5.78 -4.87 0.10
C GLU A 130 5.10 -3.58 -0.38
N SER A 131 4.91 -2.61 0.52
CA SER A 131 4.29 -1.32 0.17
C SER A 131 5.29 -0.23 -0.18
N LEU A 132 6.59 -0.44 0.04
CA LEU A 132 7.58 0.64 -0.02
C LEU A 132 7.59 1.34 -1.36
N GLY A 133 7.49 0.59 -2.46
CA GLY A 133 7.44 1.16 -3.82
C GLY A 133 6.22 2.06 -4.02
N ALA A 134 5.03 1.60 -3.63
CA ALA A 134 3.79 2.36 -3.75
C ALA A 134 3.81 3.60 -2.85
N THR A 135 4.28 3.46 -1.61
CA THR A 135 4.34 4.56 -0.64
C THR A 135 5.38 5.61 -1.01
N ALA A 136 6.55 5.21 -1.51
CA ALA A 136 7.58 6.13 -1.99
C ALA A 136 7.07 6.95 -3.18
N HIS A 137 6.38 6.29 -4.12
CA HIS A 137 5.78 6.97 -5.25
C HIS A 137 4.65 7.92 -4.83
N PHE A 138 3.72 7.44 -4.00
CA PHE A 138 2.62 8.22 -3.44
C PHE A 138 3.12 9.49 -2.75
N ARG A 139 4.19 9.40 -1.94
CA ARG A 139 4.79 10.56 -1.27
C ARG A 139 5.29 11.60 -2.28
N LYS A 140 5.90 11.18 -3.39
CA LYS A 140 6.38 12.09 -4.44
C LYS A 140 5.23 12.75 -5.20
N GLU A 141 4.19 11.99 -5.53
CA GLU A 141 2.97 12.53 -6.15
C GLU A 141 2.29 13.54 -5.21
N LYS A 142 2.09 13.18 -3.93
CA LYS A 142 1.51 14.09 -2.92
C LYS A 142 2.33 15.36 -2.75
N LEU A 143 3.66 15.29 -2.77
CA LEU A 143 4.52 16.48 -2.67
C LEU A 143 4.39 17.39 -3.89
N THR A 144 4.20 16.83 -5.08
CA THR A 144 4.16 17.59 -6.33
C THR A 144 2.75 17.96 -6.78
N GLN A 145 1.72 17.45 -6.10
CA GLN A 145 0.28 17.66 -6.39
C GLN A 145 -0.07 17.37 -7.86
N ARG A 146 0.66 16.43 -8.48
CA ARG A 146 0.48 16.06 -9.89
C ARG A 146 0.76 14.58 -10.13
N PRO A 147 0.08 13.94 -11.10
CA PRO A 147 0.31 12.54 -11.41
C PRO A 147 1.67 12.36 -12.08
N ILE A 148 2.46 11.38 -11.63
CA ILE A 148 3.76 11.07 -12.21
C ILE A 148 3.71 9.68 -12.85
N LEU A 149 3.57 9.63 -14.18
CA LEU A 149 3.48 8.35 -14.92
C LEU A 149 4.73 7.47 -14.78
N ARG A 150 5.91 8.08 -14.64
CA ARG A 150 7.15 7.34 -14.42
C ARG A 150 7.30 6.98 -12.95
N PRO A 151 7.40 5.69 -12.58
CA PRO A 151 7.48 5.27 -11.19
C PRO A 151 8.68 5.88 -10.48
N LYS A 152 8.45 6.46 -9.31
CA LYS A 152 9.46 7.11 -8.45
C LYS A 152 9.65 6.30 -7.18
N VAL A 153 10.45 5.24 -7.27
CA VAL A 153 10.68 4.27 -6.18
C VAL A 153 12.04 4.47 -5.49
N GLN A 154 12.81 5.48 -5.89
CA GLN A 154 14.17 5.71 -5.40
C GLN A 154 14.26 5.77 -3.87
N GLY A 155 13.33 6.48 -3.20
CA GLY A 155 13.31 6.55 -1.74
C GLY A 155 13.07 5.20 -1.04
N ALA A 156 12.39 4.25 -1.70
CA ALA A 156 12.28 2.88 -1.20
C ALA A 156 13.62 2.14 -1.27
N VAL A 157 14.33 2.26 -2.39
CA VAL A 157 15.65 1.64 -2.60
C VAL A 157 16.65 2.18 -1.57
N GLU A 158 16.74 3.51 -1.44
CA GLU A 158 17.62 4.16 -0.47
C GLU A 158 17.34 3.71 0.97
N SER A 159 16.06 3.57 1.34
CA SER A 159 15.67 3.10 2.68
C SER A 159 16.12 1.66 2.93
N ILE A 160 15.98 0.77 1.95
CA ILE A 160 16.42 -0.62 2.05
C ILE A 160 17.95 -0.70 2.08
N THR A 161 18.65 0.02 1.21
CA THR A 161 20.11 0.07 1.18
C THR A 161 20.67 0.57 2.51
N LYS A 162 20.10 1.64 3.06
CA LYS A 162 20.50 2.17 4.37
C LYS A 162 20.26 1.16 5.49
N TYR A 163 19.14 0.43 5.46
CA TYR A 163 18.87 -0.62 6.42
C TYR A 163 19.89 -1.76 6.32
N MET A 164 20.17 -2.25 5.11
CA MET A 164 21.12 -3.34 4.88
C MET A 164 22.57 -2.97 5.25
N ALA A 165 22.94 -1.69 5.13
CA ALA A 165 24.25 -1.20 5.55
C ALA A 165 24.35 -0.93 7.07
N SER A 166 23.21 -0.93 7.79
CA SER A 166 23.20 -0.67 9.23
C SER A 166 23.58 -1.91 10.03
N GLU A 167 24.13 -1.70 11.22
CA GLU A 167 24.47 -2.78 12.18
C GLU A 167 23.26 -3.59 12.64
N LYS A 168 22.04 -3.10 12.37
CA LYS A 168 20.77 -3.79 12.68
C LYS A 168 20.48 -4.93 11.70
N ALA A 169 21.06 -4.88 10.49
CA ALA A 169 20.86 -5.94 9.52
C ALA A 169 21.58 -7.20 9.99
N ARG A 170 20.86 -8.34 9.97
CA ARG A 170 21.49 -9.63 10.24
C ARG A 170 22.54 -9.89 9.15
N PRO A 171 23.74 -10.38 9.53
CA PRO A 171 24.75 -10.73 8.55
C PRO A 171 24.17 -11.77 7.60
N VAL A 172 24.30 -11.52 6.29
CA VAL A 172 23.88 -12.48 5.28
C VAL A 172 24.75 -13.73 5.46
N PRO A 173 24.17 -14.91 5.71
CA PRO A 173 24.93 -16.14 5.80
C PRO A 173 25.76 -16.33 4.52
N SER A 174 27.02 -16.75 4.67
CA SER A 174 27.81 -17.14 3.51
C SER A 174 27.12 -18.31 2.83
N LEU A 175 26.78 -18.14 1.56
CA LEU A 175 26.20 -19.21 0.75
C LEU A 175 27.20 -20.37 0.69
N ASP A 176 26.80 -21.55 1.16
CA ASP A 176 27.58 -22.76 1.02
C ASP A 176 27.40 -23.29 -0.41
N TYR A 177 28.49 -23.30 -1.16
CA TYR A 177 28.53 -23.80 -2.54
C TYR A 177 29.07 -25.23 -2.64
N SER A 178 29.24 -25.93 -1.51
CA SER A 178 29.77 -27.31 -1.45
C SER A 178 28.99 -28.31 -2.31
N ALA A 179 27.68 -28.10 -2.51
CA ALA A 179 26.82 -28.95 -3.34
C ALA A 179 26.70 -28.52 -4.82
N SER A 180 27.36 -27.43 -5.24
CA SER A 180 27.26 -26.90 -6.61
C SER A 180 28.23 -27.60 -7.57
N LYS A 181 27.71 -28.42 -8.50
CA LYS A 181 28.49 -29.09 -9.56
C LYS A 181 29.00 -28.16 -10.67
N THR A 182 28.64 -26.88 -10.66
CA THR A 182 29.02 -25.92 -11.71
C THR A 182 29.91 -24.82 -11.12
N THR A 183 31.17 -24.78 -11.49
CA THR A 183 32.20 -23.81 -11.03
C THR A 183 32.15 -22.46 -11.75
N ARG A 184 31.32 -22.31 -12.80
CA ARG A 184 31.21 -21.05 -13.56
C ARG A 184 30.28 -20.07 -12.84
N GLY A 185 30.87 -19.05 -12.18
CA GLY A 185 30.14 -17.84 -11.75
C GLY A 185 30.16 -17.53 -10.25
N ILE A 186 30.82 -18.33 -9.42
CA ILE A 186 30.86 -18.12 -7.96
C ILE A 186 31.84 -16.98 -7.62
N LYS A 187 31.36 -15.73 -7.67
CA LYS A 187 32.13 -14.60 -7.15
C LYS A 187 32.01 -14.60 -5.62
N LYS A 188 33.05 -15.08 -4.93
CA LYS A 188 33.13 -15.01 -3.45
C LYS A 188 32.88 -13.56 -3.01
N LEU A 189 31.78 -13.32 -2.28
CA LEU A 189 31.55 -12.03 -1.64
C LEU A 189 32.69 -11.78 -0.65
N LYS A 190 33.43 -10.68 -0.82
CA LYS A 190 34.39 -10.23 0.20
C LYS A 190 33.59 -9.97 1.47
N SER A 191 33.80 -10.81 2.49
CA SER A 191 33.20 -10.61 3.80
C SER A 191 33.64 -9.24 4.34
N GLY A 192 32.66 -8.38 4.60
CA GLY A 192 32.92 -7.15 5.35
C GLY A 192 33.50 -7.55 6.71
N LYS A 193 34.59 -6.89 7.12
CA LYS A 193 35.21 -7.10 8.44
C LYS A 193 34.14 -7.02 9.53
N ALA A 194 34.01 -8.08 10.31
CA ALA A 194 33.20 -8.06 11.53
C ALA A 194 33.69 -6.91 12.43
N PRO A 195 32.78 -6.17 13.10
CA PRO A 195 33.19 -5.15 14.05
C PRO A 195 34.02 -5.80 15.17
N LYS A 196 35.20 -5.20 15.44
CA LYS A 196 36.09 -5.66 16.51
C LYS A 196 35.36 -5.58 17.84
N THR A 197 35.21 -6.70 18.52
CA THR A 197 34.81 -6.75 19.92
C THR A 197 35.85 -6.00 20.75
N ILE A 198 35.45 -4.88 21.36
CA ILE A 198 36.25 -4.18 22.35
C ILE A 198 36.31 -5.09 23.58
N GLY A 199 37.46 -5.73 23.79
CA GLY A 199 37.71 -6.53 24.98
C GLY A 199 37.65 -5.62 26.21
N LEU A 200 36.71 -5.89 27.12
CA LEU A 200 36.80 -5.39 28.49
C LEU A 200 38.09 -5.96 29.11
N ALA A 201 39.05 -5.07 29.36
CA ALA A 201 40.23 -5.38 30.13
C ALA A 201 39.79 -5.81 31.55
N LYS A 202 40.18 -7.02 31.95
CA LYS A 202 40.21 -7.40 33.37
C LYS A 202 41.30 -6.56 34.05
N GLY A 203 40.87 -5.56 34.81
CA GLY A 203 41.72 -4.80 35.72
C GLY A 203 41.69 -5.45 37.11
N LYS A 204 42.88 -5.91 37.51
CA LYS A 204 43.43 -6.24 38.84
C LYS A 204 42.49 -6.32 40.04
#